data_AF-A0A8T2Y8F6-F1
#
_entry.id   AF-A0A8T2Y8F6-F1
#
_cell.length_a   1.000
_cell.length_b   1.000
_cell.length_c   1.000
_cell.angle_alpha   90.00
_cell.angle_beta   90.00
_cell.angle_gamma   90.00
#
_symmetry.space_group_name_H-M   'P 1'
#
loop_
_entity.id
_entity.type
_entity.pdbx_description
1 polymer ?
#
loop_
_entity_poly.entity_id
_entity_poly.type
_entity_poly.pdbx_seq_one_letter_code
_entity_poly.pdbx_strand_id
1 'polypeptide(L)'
;MKITISFFNSLRYYFLIIAILHRVGSLDPVSAVCELSFVVRDKVYSFNLVSPLPNFPHGVLSEDGFYKAAVNETVLWFQLCDGMIFNHDPPRCVECLDCGGASRCGMECSALMARNIEGYDVCTTIGKVTSTSTNIIDNQNPHKGVIVKMTSSGSKHNCSLSVSVICDSNRVHGPHSLEKLGTCDYAAVLQHPSGCATINGHGKGWGWFGTLMIIVFCLFGGYLLAGAVYRHFYIGVHGLDMIPNLDFWTRLPHRTQSVFASLVRRFRGPTEGYRSSYSPVNF
;
A
#
# COMPACT_ATOMS: atom_id res chain seq x y z
N MET A 1 -12.22 -39.61 -32.98
CA MET A 1 -13.14 -38.52 -32.54
C MET A 1 -13.21 -38.30 -31.01
N LYS A 2 -12.37 -38.94 -30.17
CA LYS A 2 -12.30 -38.66 -28.71
C LYS A 2 -11.11 -37.78 -28.28
N ILE A 3 -10.06 -37.68 -29.10
CA ILE A 3 -8.80 -36.99 -28.76
C ILE A 3 -8.90 -35.47 -29.00
N THR A 4 -9.64 -35.04 -30.02
CA THR A 4 -9.86 -33.61 -30.36
C THR A 4 -10.60 -32.85 -29.25
N ILE A 5 -11.45 -33.54 -28.48
CA ILE A 5 -12.23 -32.98 -27.36
C ILE A 5 -11.34 -32.78 -26.11
N SER A 6 -10.36 -33.68 -25.89
CA SER A 6 -9.43 -33.60 -24.75
C SER A 6 -8.45 -32.43 -24.88
N PHE A 7 -7.95 -32.18 -26.09
CA PHE A 7 -7.02 -31.07 -26.36
C PHE A 7 -7.69 -29.69 -26.22
N PHE A 8 -8.94 -29.56 -26.70
CA PHE A 8 -9.73 -28.34 -26.53
C PHE A 8 -10.01 -28.03 -25.05
N ASN A 9 -10.24 -29.05 -24.21
CA ASN A 9 -10.46 -28.88 -22.78
C ASN A 9 -9.20 -28.42 -22.04
N SER A 10 -8.02 -28.95 -22.41
CA SER A 10 -6.74 -28.54 -21.82
C SER A 10 -6.38 -27.09 -22.17
N LEU A 11 -6.59 -26.69 -23.43
CA LEU A 11 -6.38 -25.31 -23.88
C LEU A 11 -7.32 -24.32 -23.18
N ARG A 12 -8.59 -24.71 -22.99
CA ARG A 12 -9.60 -23.91 -22.27
C ARG A 12 -9.24 -23.74 -20.79
N TYR A 13 -8.65 -24.76 -20.17
CA TYR A 13 -8.17 -24.69 -18.78
C TYR A 13 -6.97 -23.75 -18.63
N TYR A 14 -6.07 -23.73 -19.61
CA TYR A 14 -4.94 -22.80 -19.64
C TYR A 14 -5.38 -21.34 -19.78
N PHE A 15 -6.33 -21.06 -20.68
CA PHE A 15 -6.94 -19.73 -20.80
C PHE A 15 -7.70 -19.31 -19.53
N LEU A 16 -8.37 -20.25 -18.85
CA LEU A 16 -9.02 -19.98 -17.56
C LEU A 16 -8.01 -19.65 -16.47
N ILE A 17 -6.89 -20.38 -16.37
CA ILE A 17 -5.82 -20.10 -15.40
C ILE A 17 -5.17 -18.74 -15.67
N ILE A 18 -4.89 -18.41 -16.94
CA ILE A 18 -4.38 -17.08 -17.32
C ILE A 18 -5.37 -15.97 -16.98
N ALA A 19 -6.67 -16.18 -17.25
CA ALA A 19 -7.71 -15.22 -16.90
C ALA A 19 -7.88 -15.04 -15.38
N ILE A 20 -7.72 -16.11 -14.59
CA ILE A 20 -7.74 -16.05 -13.13
C ILE A 20 -6.50 -15.33 -12.60
N LEU A 21 -5.30 -15.61 -13.13
CA LEU A 21 -4.06 -14.91 -12.79
C LEU A 21 -4.12 -13.41 -13.13
N HIS A 22 -4.73 -13.04 -14.26
CA HIS A 22 -4.96 -11.63 -14.60
C HIS A 22 -5.99 -10.93 -13.70
N ARG A 23 -7.01 -11.64 -13.21
CA ARG A 23 -7.99 -11.08 -12.27
C ARG A 23 -7.44 -10.90 -10.85
N VAL A 24 -6.59 -11.81 -10.37
CA VAL A 24 -5.97 -11.72 -9.03
C VAL A 24 -4.97 -10.56 -8.95
N GLY A 25 -4.41 -10.11 -10.08
CA GLY A 25 -3.53 -8.94 -10.16
C GLY A 25 -4.21 -7.56 -10.05
N SER A 26 -5.53 -7.50 -9.94
CA SER A 26 -6.35 -6.27 -9.90
C SER A 26 -7.16 -6.14 -8.61
N LEU A 27 -6.58 -6.57 -7.48
CA LEU A 27 -7.07 -6.13 -6.18
C LEU A 27 -6.60 -4.69 -5.98
N ASP A 28 -7.47 -3.73 -6.26
CA ASP A 28 -7.27 -2.35 -5.82
C ASP A 28 -7.10 -2.37 -4.30
N PRO A 29 -6.01 -1.81 -3.76
CA PRO A 29 -5.83 -1.76 -2.32
C PRO A 29 -6.96 -0.91 -1.74
N VAL A 30 -7.69 -1.49 -0.78
CA VAL A 30 -8.56 -0.72 0.12
C VAL A 30 -7.66 0.35 0.75
N SER A 31 -7.82 1.60 0.34
CA SER A 31 -7.02 2.71 0.87
C SER A 31 -7.29 2.82 2.36
N ALA A 32 -6.26 2.66 3.19
CA ALA A 32 -6.38 3.01 4.59
C ALA A 32 -6.69 4.51 4.71
N VAL A 33 -7.35 4.91 5.81
CA VAL A 33 -7.68 6.32 6.06
C VAL A 33 -6.40 7.14 5.99
N CYS A 34 -6.41 8.21 5.19
CA CYS A 34 -5.24 9.07 4.93
C CYS A 34 -4.04 8.45 4.21
N GLU A 35 -4.27 7.38 3.47
CA GLU A 35 -3.33 6.91 2.45
C GLU A 35 -3.84 7.27 1.05
N LEU A 36 -2.97 7.86 0.23
CA LEU A 36 -3.30 8.24 -1.14
C LEU A 36 -2.16 7.80 -2.05
N SER A 37 -2.45 6.96 -3.03
CA SER A 37 -1.49 6.59 -4.06
C SER A 37 -2.09 6.75 -5.45
N PHE A 38 -1.33 7.32 -6.37
CA PHE A 38 -1.75 7.49 -7.76
C PHE A 38 -0.54 7.53 -8.68
N VAL A 39 -0.77 7.23 -9.96
CA VAL A 39 0.28 7.14 -10.98
C VAL A 39 0.21 8.35 -11.90
N VAL A 40 1.32 9.08 -12.03
CA VAL A 40 1.47 10.18 -12.99
C VAL A 40 2.76 9.98 -13.76
N ARG A 41 2.68 9.87 -15.09
CA ARG A 41 3.84 9.72 -15.99
C ARG A 41 4.77 8.58 -15.54
N ASP A 42 4.21 7.39 -15.33
CA ASP A 42 4.91 6.16 -14.88
C ASP A 42 5.60 6.25 -13.52
N LYS A 43 5.35 7.31 -12.75
CA LYS A 43 5.79 7.45 -11.35
C LYS A 43 4.61 7.26 -10.42
N VAL A 44 4.80 6.45 -9.39
CA VAL A 44 3.81 6.28 -8.33
C VAL A 44 4.11 7.31 -7.25
N TYR A 45 3.17 8.23 -7.03
CA TYR A 45 3.18 9.13 -5.90
C TYR A 45 2.38 8.49 -4.78
N SER A 46 3.02 8.30 -3.63
CA SER A 46 2.41 7.71 -2.45
C SER A 46 2.52 8.66 -1.28
N PHE A 47 1.38 8.97 -0.67
CA PHE A 47 1.23 9.79 0.51
C PHE A 47 0.73 8.90 1.65
N ASN A 48 1.46 8.90 2.75
CA ASN A 48 1.02 8.30 3.99
C ASN A 48 1.19 9.34 5.10
N LEU A 49 0.07 9.93 5.51
CA LEU A 49 0.06 10.99 6.50
C LEU A 49 0.41 10.47 7.92
N VAL A 50 0.15 9.20 8.20
CA VAL A 50 0.30 8.57 9.52
C VAL A 50 1.63 7.83 9.66
N SER A 51 2.36 7.62 8.57
CA SER A 51 3.64 6.92 8.61
C SER A 51 4.67 7.65 9.48
N PRO A 52 5.48 6.92 10.28
CA PRO A 52 6.49 7.52 11.13
C PRO A 52 7.59 8.15 10.29
N LEU A 53 7.98 9.38 10.66
CA LEU A 53 9.10 10.13 10.09
C LEU A 53 10.16 10.39 11.16
N PRO A 54 11.41 10.70 10.77
CA PRO A 54 12.41 11.18 11.71
C PRO A 54 11.88 12.39 12.50
N ASN A 55 11.94 12.31 13.84
CA ASN A 55 11.38 13.28 14.80
C ASN A 55 9.84 13.35 14.88
N PHE A 56 9.09 12.61 14.05
CA PHE A 56 7.63 12.59 14.06
C PHE A 56 7.12 11.13 14.02
N PRO A 57 7.12 10.43 15.16
CA PRO A 57 6.77 9.00 15.22
C PRO A 57 5.30 8.73 14.86
N HIS A 58 4.44 9.73 14.98
CA HIS A 58 3.00 9.64 14.68
C HIS A 58 2.61 10.35 13.36
N GLY A 59 3.59 10.72 12.54
CA GLY A 59 3.34 11.43 11.29
C GLY A 59 2.62 12.75 11.54
N VAL A 60 1.49 12.98 10.87
CA VAL A 60 0.67 14.20 10.96
C VAL A 60 -0.32 14.17 12.14
N LEU A 61 -0.36 13.11 12.94
CA LEU A 61 -1.23 13.08 14.12
C LEU A 61 -0.69 14.06 15.15
N SER A 62 -1.58 14.85 15.76
CA SER A 62 -1.20 15.70 16.89
C SER A 62 -0.76 14.85 18.08
N GLU A 63 0.37 15.20 18.70
CA GLU A 63 0.89 14.54 19.91
C GLU A 63 -0.07 14.70 21.10
N ASP A 64 -0.77 15.83 21.17
CA ASP A 64 -1.77 16.12 22.20
C ASP A 64 -3.13 15.43 21.93
N GLY A 65 -3.26 14.71 20.80
CA GLY A 65 -4.49 14.02 20.39
C GLY A 65 -5.48 14.89 19.61
N PHE A 66 -5.22 16.19 19.46
CA PHE A 66 -5.99 17.10 18.62
C PHE A 66 -5.17 18.33 18.21
N TYR A 67 -5.57 18.95 17.11
CA TYR A 67 -5.22 20.31 16.72
C TYR A 67 -6.32 21.26 17.17
N LYS A 68 -5.92 22.47 17.56
CA LYS A 68 -6.83 23.55 17.96
C LYS A 68 -6.56 24.79 17.12
N ALA A 69 -7.61 25.34 16.53
CA ALA A 69 -7.57 26.62 15.83
C ALA A 69 -8.75 27.48 16.29
N ALA A 70 -8.58 28.80 16.37
CA ALA A 70 -9.64 29.71 16.79
C ALA A 70 -9.73 30.90 15.82
N VAL A 71 -10.94 31.18 15.32
CA VAL A 71 -11.23 32.32 14.44
C VAL A 71 -12.59 32.89 14.77
N ASN A 72 -12.67 34.21 14.94
CA ASN A 72 -13.93 34.96 15.11
C ASN A 72 -14.89 34.28 16.10
N GLU A 73 -14.44 34.09 17.34
CA GLU A 73 -15.20 33.48 18.47
C GLU A 73 -15.62 32.01 18.25
N THR A 74 -15.13 31.39 17.18
CA THR A 74 -15.32 29.97 16.90
C THR A 74 -14.02 29.24 17.20
N VAL A 75 -14.11 28.19 18.02
CA VAL A 75 -12.98 27.31 18.30
C VAL A 75 -13.21 25.99 17.59
N LEU A 76 -12.20 25.55 16.85
CA LEU A 76 -12.20 24.31 16.11
C LEU A 76 -11.17 23.36 16.72
N TRP A 77 -11.61 22.17 17.07
CA TRP A 77 -10.75 21.04 17.39
C TRP A 77 -10.87 20.00 16.30
N PHE A 78 -9.75 19.44 15.87
CA PHE A 78 -9.77 18.37 14.89
C PHE A 78 -8.53 17.48 15.02
N GLN A 79 -8.65 16.22 14.64
CA GLN A 79 -7.53 15.30 14.49
C GLN A 79 -7.56 14.75 13.07
N LEU A 80 -6.41 14.79 12.40
CA LEU A 80 -6.26 14.23 11.07
C LEU A 80 -6.19 12.71 11.17
N CYS A 81 -6.90 11.98 10.31
CA CYS A 81 -6.72 10.54 10.12
C CYS A 81 -7.14 9.63 11.29
N ASP A 82 -7.58 10.20 12.41
CA ASP A 82 -8.08 9.50 13.57
C ASP A 82 -9.12 10.34 14.33
N GLY A 83 -9.73 9.77 15.38
CA GLY A 83 -10.58 10.49 16.32
C GLY A 83 -9.77 11.39 17.25
N MET A 84 -10.36 12.47 17.73
CA MET A 84 -9.71 13.32 18.72
C MET A 84 -9.63 12.62 20.08
N ILE A 85 -8.59 12.88 20.84
CA ILE A 85 -8.43 12.37 22.20
C ILE A 85 -8.12 13.53 23.13
N PHE A 86 -8.86 13.64 24.24
CA PHE A 86 -8.67 14.69 25.24
C PHE A 86 -8.21 14.06 26.56
N ASN A 87 -6.94 14.28 26.92
CA ASN A 87 -6.40 13.82 28.20
C ASN A 87 -6.67 14.83 29.33
N HIS A 88 -6.57 16.12 29.02
CA HIS A 88 -6.82 17.23 29.94
C HIS A 88 -7.79 18.22 29.29
N ASP A 89 -8.70 18.77 30.09
CA ASP A 89 -9.65 19.82 29.71
C ASP A 89 -10.47 19.55 28.43
N PRO A 90 -11.35 18.53 28.43
CA PRO A 90 -12.25 18.31 27.30
C PRO A 90 -13.18 19.51 27.09
N PRO A 91 -13.63 19.76 25.85
CA PRO A 91 -14.52 20.87 25.53
C PRO A 91 -15.82 20.76 26.34
N ARG A 92 -16.11 21.82 27.11
CA ARG A 92 -17.33 21.94 27.92
C ARG A 92 -18.38 22.70 27.14
N CYS A 93 -19.11 21.98 26.29
CA CYS A 93 -20.11 22.57 25.42
C CYS A 93 -21.41 21.76 25.43
N VAL A 94 -22.50 22.43 25.10
CA VAL A 94 -23.82 21.81 24.95
C VAL A 94 -23.96 21.18 23.55
N GLU A 95 -24.85 20.19 23.40
CA GLU A 95 -25.15 19.48 22.13
C GLU A 95 -24.05 18.55 21.57
N CYS A 96 -23.29 17.87 22.43
CA CYS A 96 -22.22 16.94 21.98
C CYS A 96 -22.64 15.47 21.79
N LEU A 97 -23.91 15.20 21.49
CA LEU A 97 -24.45 13.82 21.40
C LEU A 97 -23.76 12.95 20.34
N ASP A 98 -23.43 13.54 19.19
CA ASP A 98 -22.88 12.81 18.03
C ASP A 98 -21.36 12.64 18.04
N CYS A 99 -20.68 13.07 19.11
CA CYS A 99 -19.23 13.02 19.25
C CYS A 99 -18.82 12.73 20.71
N GLY A 100 -19.18 11.55 21.23
CA GLY A 100 -18.79 11.10 22.57
C GLY A 100 -19.76 11.48 23.69
N GLY A 101 -20.83 12.22 23.40
CA GLY A 101 -21.88 12.55 24.36
C GLY A 101 -21.45 13.56 25.43
N ALA A 102 -22.28 13.70 26.47
CA ALA A 102 -22.09 14.72 27.51
C ALA A 102 -20.87 14.48 28.43
N SER A 103 -20.41 13.23 28.58
CA SER A 103 -19.29 12.89 29.47
C SER A 103 -17.92 12.93 28.79
N ARG A 104 -17.89 12.75 27.46
CA ARG A 104 -16.67 12.53 26.68
C ARG A 104 -16.69 13.32 25.36
N CYS A 105 -17.24 14.52 25.40
CA CYS A 105 -17.40 15.37 24.23
C CYS A 105 -16.09 15.56 23.49
N GLY A 106 -16.11 15.30 22.17
CA GLY A 106 -14.96 15.43 21.29
C GLY A 106 -14.28 14.10 20.97
N MET A 107 -14.47 13.02 21.73
CA MET A 107 -13.63 11.82 21.57
C MET A 107 -14.07 10.79 20.53
N GLU A 108 -15.28 10.90 19.97
CA GLU A 108 -15.78 9.95 18.94
C GLU A 108 -15.88 10.55 17.53
N CYS A 109 -15.33 11.75 17.33
CA CYS A 109 -15.31 12.41 16.04
C CYS A 109 -13.91 12.92 15.69
N SER A 110 -13.69 13.21 14.41
CA SER A 110 -12.41 13.74 13.93
C SER A 110 -12.38 15.25 13.90
N ALA A 111 -13.54 15.93 13.90
CA ALA A 111 -13.59 17.39 13.94
C ALA A 111 -14.85 17.90 14.65
N LEU A 112 -14.63 18.85 15.56
CA LEU A 112 -15.63 19.48 16.42
C LEU A 112 -15.44 21.00 16.39
N MET A 113 -16.54 21.72 16.25
CA MET A 113 -16.57 23.17 16.38
C MET A 113 -17.31 23.55 17.65
N ALA A 114 -16.79 24.49 18.43
CA ALA A 114 -17.56 25.23 19.40
C ALA A 114 -17.75 26.68 18.95
N ARG A 115 -18.96 27.18 19.13
CA ARG A 115 -19.32 28.58 18.96
C ARG A 115 -19.91 29.10 20.25
N ASN A 116 -19.45 30.27 20.69
CA ASN A 116 -20.07 30.94 21.82
C ASN A 116 -21.40 31.59 21.37
N ILE A 117 -22.49 31.24 22.03
CA ILE A 117 -23.81 31.84 21.83
C ILE A 117 -24.27 32.33 23.20
N GLU A 118 -24.46 33.65 23.35
CA GLU A 118 -25.02 34.25 24.56
C GLU A 118 -24.33 33.83 25.88
N GLY A 119 -23.01 33.58 25.83
CA GLY A 119 -22.20 33.26 27.00
C GLY A 119 -22.01 31.77 27.29
N TYR A 120 -22.54 30.86 26.47
CA TYR A 120 -22.27 29.43 26.54
C TYR A 120 -21.75 28.87 25.22
N ASP A 121 -20.90 27.86 25.29
CA ASP A 121 -20.31 27.21 24.12
C ASP A 121 -21.23 26.10 23.60
N VAL A 122 -21.66 26.21 22.35
CA VAL A 122 -22.45 25.19 21.65
C VAL A 122 -21.54 24.43 20.71
N CYS A 123 -21.52 23.10 20.82
CA CYS A 123 -20.70 22.24 19.99
C CYS A 123 -21.46 21.67 18.80
N THR A 124 -20.79 21.59 17.66
CA THR A 124 -21.31 20.97 16.44
C THR A 124 -20.24 20.06 15.85
N THR A 125 -20.61 18.80 15.62
CA THR A 125 -19.73 17.82 14.98
C THR A 125 -19.69 18.07 13.48
N ILE A 126 -18.50 18.40 12.95
CA ILE A 126 -18.32 18.73 11.53
C ILE A 126 -17.52 17.68 10.74
N GLY A 127 -16.93 16.70 11.42
CA GLY A 127 -16.17 15.63 10.75
C GLY A 127 -16.17 14.32 11.53
N LYS A 128 -16.33 13.20 10.82
CA LYS A 128 -16.17 11.84 11.35
C LYS A 128 -14.99 11.14 10.67
N VAL A 129 -14.33 10.25 11.41
CA VAL A 129 -13.21 9.44 10.91
C VAL A 129 -13.63 8.61 9.68
N THR A 130 -14.80 7.99 9.73
CA THR A 130 -15.37 7.18 8.63
C THR A 130 -15.69 7.96 7.37
N SER A 131 -15.87 9.28 7.48
CA SER A 131 -16.18 10.19 6.38
C SER A 131 -14.98 11.08 6.03
N THR A 132 -13.77 10.57 6.28
CA THR A 132 -12.51 11.24 5.92
C THR A 132 -12.05 10.76 4.56
N SER A 133 -11.78 11.71 3.67
CA SER A 133 -11.26 11.47 2.32
C SER A 133 -10.00 12.31 2.09
N THR A 134 -9.00 11.74 1.43
CA THR A 134 -7.74 12.45 1.13
C THR A 134 -7.60 12.60 -0.37
N ASN A 135 -7.33 13.82 -0.82
CA ASN A 135 -7.13 14.16 -2.22
C ASN A 135 -5.85 14.99 -2.38
N ILE A 136 -5.42 15.19 -3.62
CA ILE A 136 -4.27 16.04 -3.95
C ILE A 136 -4.70 17.51 -3.93
N ILE A 137 -3.86 18.41 -3.43
CA ILE A 137 -4.14 19.86 -3.48
C ILE A 137 -4.15 20.37 -4.92
N ASP A 138 -3.16 19.94 -5.70
CA ASP A 138 -2.98 20.36 -7.09
C ASP A 138 -2.54 19.18 -7.95
N ASN A 139 -3.36 18.82 -8.93
CA ASN A 139 -3.07 17.71 -9.85
C ASN A 139 -1.93 18.04 -10.83
N GLN A 140 -1.65 19.33 -11.07
CA GLN A 140 -0.52 19.75 -11.91
C GLN A 140 0.79 19.72 -11.13
N ASN A 141 0.74 20.00 -9.82
CA ASN A 141 1.89 19.99 -8.94
C ASN A 141 1.66 19.07 -7.71
N PRO A 142 1.81 17.75 -7.86
CA PRO A 142 1.57 16.79 -6.79
C PRO A 142 2.54 16.97 -5.61
N HIS A 143 3.67 17.65 -5.79
CA HIS A 143 4.63 17.92 -4.70
C HIS A 143 4.13 18.93 -3.67
N LYS A 144 3.07 19.69 -3.99
CA LYS A 144 2.53 20.73 -3.10
C LYS A 144 1.96 20.15 -1.81
N GLY A 145 1.36 18.95 -1.88
CA GLY A 145 0.80 18.25 -0.73
C GLY A 145 -0.62 17.74 -0.98
N VAL A 146 -1.29 17.39 0.12
CA VAL A 146 -2.60 16.73 0.12
C VAL A 146 -3.62 17.50 0.94
N ILE A 147 -4.89 17.34 0.57
CA ILE A 147 -6.04 17.91 1.26
C ILE A 147 -6.86 16.78 1.89
N VAL A 148 -7.03 16.84 3.20
CA VAL A 148 -7.84 15.90 3.97
C VAL A 148 -9.19 16.56 4.23
N LYS A 149 -10.25 16.00 3.66
CA LYS A 149 -11.63 16.47 3.83
C LYS A 149 -12.39 15.51 4.73
N MET A 150 -12.94 16.06 5.81
CA MET A 150 -13.82 15.38 6.75
C MET A 150 -15.22 15.97 6.62
N THR A 151 -16.23 15.12 6.67
CA THR A 151 -17.63 15.55 6.61
C THR A 151 -18.43 14.95 7.75
N SER A 152 -19.51 15.63 8.12
CA SER A 152 -20.53 15.12 9.04
C SER A 152 -21.91 15.36 8.45
N SER A 153 -22.70 14.28 8.37
CA SER A 153 -24.08 14.29 7.91
C SER A 153 -25.10 14.30 9.07
N GLY A 154 -24.65 14.54 10.31
CA GLY A 154 -25.48 14.46 11.51
C GLY A 154 -26.27 15.72 11.84
N SER A 155 -25.82 16.90 11.39
CA SER A 155 -26.47 18.17 11.71
C SER A 155 -27.47 18.60 10.62
N LYS A 156 -28.35 19.57 10.93
CA LYS A 156 -29.34 20.18 10.00
C LYS A 156 -28.72 20.64 8.67
N HIS A 157 -27.40 20.83 8.63
CA HIS A 157 -26.60 21.12 7.45
C HIS A 157 -25.41 20.14 7.33
N ASN A 158 -25.01 19.82 6.09
CA ASN A 158 -23.82 19.03 5.81
C ASN A 158 -22.60 19.91 6.01
N CYS A 159 -21.93 19.77 7.15
CA CYS A 159 -20.75 20.57 7.48
C CYS A 159 -19.48 19.80 7.16
N SER A 160 -18.44 20.52 6.77
CA SER A 160 -17.17 19.92 6.40
C SER A 160 -15.96 20.72 6.86
N LEU A 161 -14.89 19.98 7.13
CA LEU A 161 -13.57 20.53 7.41
C LEU A 161 -12.59 20.02 6.35
N SER A 162 -11.91 20.95 5.70
CA SER A 162 -10.88 20.67 4.71
C SER A 162 -9.53 21.16 5.20
N VAL A 163 -8.61 20.24 5.50
CA VAL A 163 -7.28 20.58 6.00
C VAL A 163 -6.26 20.34 4.88
N SER A 164 -5.61 21.41 4.44
CA SER A 164 -4.53 21.35 3.46
C SER A 164 -3.21 21.12 4.19
N VAL A 165 -2.63 19.94 3.98
CA VAL A 165 -1.30 19.57 4.50
C VAL A 165 -0.28 19.85 3.41
N ILE A 166 0.37 21.00 3.53
CA ILE A 166 1.41 21.45 2.61
C ILE A 166 2.72 20.75 2.97
N CYS A 167 3.40 20.23 1.94
CA CYS A 167 4.72 19.63 2.09
C CYS A 167 5.74 20.70 2.47
N ASP A 168 6.31 20.57 3.67
CA ASP A 168 7.54 21.25 4.09
C ASP A 168 8.44 20.20 4.75
N SER A 169 9.61 19.96 4.16
CA SER A 169 10.53 18.93 4.63
C SER A 169 11.31 19.33 5.89
N ASN A 170 11.36 20.62 6.23
CA ASN A 170 12.24 21.14 7.28
C ASN A 170 11.48 21.77 8.45
N ARG A 171 10.24 22.23 8.22
CA ARG A 171 9.45 22.94 9.23
C ARG A 171 8.14 22.23 9.49
N VAL A 172 7.75 22.22 10.75
CA VAL A 172 6.40 21.88 11.17
C VAL A 172 5.77 23.14 11.74
N HIS A 173 4.71 23.58 11.08
CA HIS A 173 3.86 24.63 11.61
C HIS A 173 2.48 24.04 11.80
N GLY A 174 1.93 24.23 13.00
CA GLY A 174 0.54 23.94 13.32
C GLY A 174 -0.44 24.69 12.42
N PRO A 175 -1.76 24.49 12.61
CA PRO A 175 -2.77 25.15 11.81
C PRO A 175 -2.66 26.67 11.96
N HIS A 176 -2.12 27.35 10.94
CA HIS A 176 -1.79 28.78 11.00
C HIS A 176 -2.88 29.65 10.39
N SER A 177 -3.70 29.09 9.51
CA SER A 177 -4.87 29.75 8.95
C SER A 177 -6.09 28.86 9.13
N LEU A 178 -7.21 29.51 9.47
CA LEU A 178 -8.53 28.92 9.48
C LEU A 178 -9.45 29.90 8.74
N GLU A 179 -9.98 29.47 7.61
CA GLU A 179 -10.88 30.24 6.77
C GLU A 179 -12.25 29.58 6.74
N LYS A 180 -13.30 30.39 6.78
CA LYS A 180 -14.67 29.93 6.62
C LYS A 180 -15.07 30.11 5.16
N LEU A 181 -15.22 29.00 4.43
CA LEU A 181 -15.51 28.99 2.99
C LEU A 181 -17.02 29.08 2.68
N GLY A 182 -17.87 28.67 3.63
CA GLY A 182 -19.32 28.61 3.45
C GLY A 182 -20.08 28.80 4.76
N THR A 183 -21.32 28.33 4.84
CA THR A 183 -22.15 28.46 6.06
C THR A 183 -21.57 27.65 7.22
N CYS A 184 -21.11 26.43 6.94
CA CYS A 184 -20.42 25.56 7.90
C CYS A 184 -19.27 24.73 7.29
N ASP A 185 -18.66 25.25 6.23
CA ASP A 185 -17.44 24.70 5.63
C ASP A 185 -16.22 25.48 6.07
N TYR A 186 -15.23 24.77 6.60
CA TYR A 186 -14.01 25.34 7.14
C TYR A 186 -12.79 24.80 6.39
N ALA A 187 -11.81 25.66 6.17
CA ALA A 187 -10.53 25.29 5.63
C ALA A 187 -9.42 25.65 6.60
N ALA A 188 -8.51 24.71 6.85
CA ALA A 188 -7.31 24.96 7.62
C ALA A 188 -6.07 24.60 6.81
N VAL A 189 -4.95 25.27 7.09
CA VAL A 189 -3.68 24.97 6.44
C VAL A 189 -2.63 24.59 7.49
N LEU A 190 -2.02 23.43 7.29
CA LEU A 190 -0.96 22.85 8.10
C LEU A 190 0.29 22.65 7.23
N GLN A 191 1.48 22.87 7.79
CA GLN A 191 2.73 22.52 7.12
C GLN A 191 3.39 21.37 7.86
N HIS A 192 3.62 20.26 7.16
CA HIS A 192 4.17 19.04 7.76
C HIS A 192 4.96 18.21 6.75
N PRO A 193 6.08 17.57 7.14
CA PRO A 193 6.86 16.70 6.24
C PRO A 193 6.08 15.47 5.76
N SER A 194 5.07 14.99 6.51
CA SER A 194 4.17 13.92 6.05
C SER A 194 3.32 14.30 4.85
N GLY A 195 3.19 15.59 4.55
CA GLY A 195 2.55 16.07 3.32
C GLY A 195 3.39 15.84 2.06
N CYS A 196 4.65 15.44 2.20
CA CYS A 196 5.55 15.22 1.08
C CYS A 196 5.37 13.82 0.47
N ALA A 197 5.25 13.77 -0.86
CA ALA A 197 5.06 12.51 -1.57
C ALA A 197 6.33 11.65 -1.55
N THR A 198 6.17 10.35 -1.29
CA THR A 198 7.18 9.34 -1.60
C THR A 198 7.03 8.92 -3.06
N ILE A 199 8.10 9.07 -3.83
CA ILE A 199 8.07 8.81 -5.27
C ILE A 199 8.74 7.47 -5.51
N ASN A 200 7.95 6.45 -5.78
CA ASN A 200 8.46 5.16 -6.15
C ASN A 200 8.57 5.08 -7.67
N GLY A 201 9.81 5.25 -8.17
CA GLY A 201 10.19 5.02 -9.55
C GLY A 201 10.48 3.53 -9.79
N HIS A 202 9.47 2.68 -9.59
CA HIS A 202 9.55 1.31 -10.06
C HIS A 202 8.42 1.08 -11.04
N GLY A 203 8.72 1.37 -12.30
CA GLY A 203 7.86 0.96 -13.40
C GLY A 203 7.56 -0.51 -13.24
N LYS A 204 6.28 -0.85 -13.16
CA LYS A 204 5.74 -2.21 -13.18
C LYS A 204 5.93 -2.80 -14.58
N GLY A 205 7.16 -2.77 -15.08
CA GLY A 205 7.57 -3.38 -16.32
C GLY A 205 7.90 -4.83 -16.03
N TRP A 206 7.09 -5.74 -16.56
CA TRP A 206 7.50 -7.13 -16.72
C TRP A 206 8.82 -7.11 -17.51
N GLY A 207 9.96 -7.22 -16.81
CA GLY A 207 11.26 -7.04 -17.43
C GLY A 207 11.47 -8.01 -18.59
N TRP A 208 12.32 -7.64 -19.55
CA TRP A 208 12.68 -8.49 -20.70
C TRP A 208 13.05 -9.93 -20.31
N PHE A 209 13.61 -10.10 -19.12
CA PHE A 209 13.94 -11.40 -18.55
C PHE A 209 12.70 -12.25 -18.26
N GLY A 210 11.63 -11.63 -17.75
CA GLY A 210 10.37 -12.32 -17.50
C GLY A 210 9.68 -12.72 -18.80
N THR A 211 9.71 -11.88 -19.84
CA THR A 211 9.13 -12.24 -21.14
C THR A 211 9.94 -13.34 -21.83
N LEU A 212 11.27 -13.27 -21.75
CA LEU A 212 12.16 -14.33 -22.23
C LEU A 212 11.87 -15.66 -21.52
N MET A 213 11.69 -15.66 -20.20
CA MET A 213 11.40 -16.89 -19.45
C MET A 213 10.07 -17.52 -19.88
N ILE A 214 9.01 -16.71 -20.09
CA ILE A 214 7.75 -17.23 -20.63
C ILE A 214 7.98 -17.89 -21.99
N ILE A 215 8.68 -17.22 -22.91
CA ILE A 215 8.95 -17.75 -24.25
C ILE A 215 9.69 -19.08 -24.16
N VAL A 216 10.70 -19.19 -23.30
CA VAL A 216 11.45 -20.44 -23.08
C VAL A 216 10.53 -21.54 -22.55
N PHE A 217 9.69 -21.26 -21.54
CA PHE A 217 8.74 -22.24 -21.02
C PHE A 217 7.68 -22.66 -22.05
N CYS A 218 7.21 -21.74 -22.90
CA CYS A 218 6.28 -22.05 -23.98
C CYS A 218 6.91 -22.94 -25.06
N LEU A 219 8.15 -22.63 -25.50
CA LEU A 219 8.89 -23.45 -26.45
C LEU A 219 9.19 -24.85 -25.87
N PHE A 220 9.60 -24.91 -24.60
CA PHE A 220 9.87 -26.15 -23.91
C PHE A 220 8.60 -27.01 -23.74
N GLY A 221 7.49 -26.41 -23.32
CA GLY A 221 6.19 -27.09 -23.23
C GLY A 221 5.71 -27.60 -24.58
N GLY A 222 5.85 -26.79 -25.64
CA GLY A 222 5.53 -27.18 -27.01
C GLY A 222 6.37 -28.36 -27.49
N TYR A 223 7.68 -28.34 -27.22
CA TYR A 223 8.58 -29.44 -27.54
C TYR A 223 8.19 -30.76 -26.85
N LEU A 224 7.92 -30.71 -25.53
CA LEU A 224 7.52 -31.89 -24.78
C LEU A 224 6.18 -32.44 -25.27
N LEU A 225 5.19 -31.58 -25.52
CA LEU A 225 3.88 -32.00 -26.03
C LEU A 225 3.96 -32.60 -27.43
N ALA A 226 4.64 -31.94 -28.37
CA ALA A 226 4.77 -32.44 -29.73
C ALA A 226 5.53 -33.77 -29.78
N GLY A 227 6.63 -33.88 -29.05
CA GLY A 227 7.40 -35.12 -29.00
C GLY A 227 6.67 -36.26 -28.26
N ALA A 228 5.88 -35.94 -27.23
CA ALA A 228 5.03 -36.92 -26.55
C ALA A 228 3.90 -37.43 -27.46
N VAL A 229 3.21 -36.54 -28.18
CA VAL A 229 2.18 -36.92 -29.18
C VAL A 229 2.80 -37.79 -30.28
N TYR A 230 3.95 -37.38 -30.82
CA TYR A 230 4.63 -38.14 -31.87
C TYR A 230 5.00 -39.56 -31.41
N ARG A 231 5.64 -39.70 -30.24
CA ARG A 231 6.04 -41.00 -29.68
C ARG A 231 4.85 -41.89 -29.31
N HIS A 232 3.78 -41.29 -28.80
CA HIS A 232 2.58 -42.02 -28.42
C HIS A 232 1.84 -42.58 -29.64
N PHE A 233 1.63 -41.77 -30.68
CA PHE A 233 0.83 -42.18 -31.85
C PHE A 233 1.62 -42.93 -32.92
N TYR A 234 2.88 -42.57 -33.18
CA TYR A 234 3.67 -43.18 -34.27
C TYR A 234 4.56 -44.34 -33.82
N ILE A 235 4.99 -44.35 -32.54
CA ILE A 235 5.93 -45.37 -32.03
C ILE A 235 5.22 -46.31 -31.03
N GLY A 236 4.02 -45.95 -30.54
CA GLY A 236 3.19 -46.82 -29.70
C GLY A 236 3.75 -47.04 -28.28
N VAL A 237 4.64 -46.15 -27.82
CA VAL A 237 5.25 -46.26 -26.50
C VAL A 237 4.31 -45.67 -25.45
N HIS A 238 4.11 -46.40 -24.36
CA HIS A 238 3.26 -46.02 -23.24
C HIS A 238 4.09 -45.91 -21.95
N GLY A 239 3.80 -44.92 -21.11
CA GLY A 239 4.51 -44.70 -19.84
C GLY A 239 5.45 -43.49 -19.87
N LEU A 240 6.42 -43.46 -18.94
CA LEU A 240 7.33 -42.32 -18.74
C LEU A 240 8.27 -42.07 -19.94
N ASP A 241 8.48 -43.07 -20.79
CA ASP A 241 9.32 -42.99 -22.00
C ASP A 241 8.69 -42.15 -23.14
N MET A 242 7.45 -41.71 -22.95
CA MET A 242 6.76 -40.76 -23.84
C MET A 242 7.42 -39.38 -23.81
N ILE A 243 8.16 -39.02 -22.75
CA ILE A 243 8.89 -37.76 -22.65
C ILE A 243 10.13 -37.79 -23.57
N PRO A 244 10.26 -36.86 -24.53
CA PRO A 244 11.44 -36.77 -25.38
C PRO A 244 12.70 -36.49 -24.56
N ASN A 245 13.78 -37.25 -24.82
CA ASN A 245 15.08 -37.08 -24.17
C ASN A 245 15.05 -37.14 -22.62
N LEU A 246 14.20 -38.00 -22.03
CA LEU A 246 14.05 -38.15 -20.59
C LEU A 246 15.39 -38.33 -19.83
N ASP A 247 16.30 -39.15 -20.36
CA ASP A 247 17.64 -39.38 -19.77
C ASP A 247 18.51 -38.13 -19.66
N PHE A 248 18.29 -37.15 -20.55
CA PHE A 248 18.97 -35.87 -20.48
C PHE A 248 18.37 -35.01 -19.37
N TRP A 249 17.04 -34.97 -19.28
CA TRP A 249 16.31 -34.17 -18.28
C TRP A 249 16.51 -34.68 -16.85
N THR A 250 16.62 -35.99 -16.64
CA THR A 250 16.88 -36.58 -15.31
C THR A 250 18.30 -36.29 -14.81
N ARG A 251 19.26 -36.01 -15.71
CA ARG A 251 20.66 -35.70 -15.36
C ARG A 251 20.93 -34.22 -15.12
N LEU A 252 20.06 -33.33 -15.61
CA LEU A 252 20.16 -31.88 -15.43
C LEU A 252 20.21 -31.41 -13.97
N PRO A 253 19.36 -31.88 -13.03
CA PRO A 253 19.41 -31.41 -11.63
C PRO A 253 20.74 -31.72 -10.94
N HIS A 254 21.38 -32.85 -11.26
CA HIS A 254 22.70 -33.18 -10.70
C HIS A 254 23.81 -32.26 -11.24
N ARG A 255 23.73 -31.82 -12.50
CA ARG A 255 24.72 -30.90 -13.08
C ARG A 255 24.54 -29.46 -12.61
N THR A 256 23.32 -29.00 -12.38
CA THR A 256 23.10 -27.65 -11.85
C THR A 256 23.52 -27.54 -10.39
N GLN A 257 23.29 -28.59 -9.59
CA GLN A 257 23.76 -28.67 -8.20
C GLN A 257 25.28 -28.57 -8.08
N SER A 258 26.05 -29.24 -8.96
CA SER A 258 27.52 -29.19 -8.90
C SER A 258 28.09 -27.83 -9.31
N VAL A 259 27.45 -27.15 -10.27
CA VAL A 259 27.83 -25.78 -10.69
C VAL A 259 27.45 -24.75 -9.62
N PHE A 260 26.29 -24.87 -8.99
CA PHE A 260 25.93 -24.01 -7.85
C PHE A 260 26.82 -24.26 -6.64
N ALA A 261 27.14 -25.52 -6.32
CA ALA A 261 28.04 -25.84 -5.22
C ALA A 261 29.46 -25.30 -5.46
N SER A 262 29.95 -25.30 -6.70
CA SER A 262 31.25 -24.71 -7.03
C SER A 262 31.23 -23.18 -7.00
N LEU A 263 30.15 -22.55 -7.47
CA LEU A 263 29.93 -21.10 -7.34
C LEU A 263 29.82 -20.67 -5.88
N VAL A 264 29.02 -21.37 -5.06
CA VAL A 264 28.87 -21.10 -3.63
C VAL A 264 30.20 -21.28 -2.90
N ARG A 265 30.99 -22.32 -3.20
CA ARG A 265 32.34 -22.49 -2.64
C ARG A 265 33.29 -21.36 -3.06
N ARG A 266 33.16 -20.85 -4.28
CA ARG A 266 33.97 -19.73 -4.78
C ARG A 266 33.60 -18.39 -4.13
N PHE A 267 32.33 -18.17 -3.80
CA PHE A 267 31.87 -16.97 -3.09
C PHE A 267 32.06 -17.04 -1.57
N ARG A 268 32.03 -18.25 -0.98
CA ARG A 268 32.16 -18.44 0.48
C ARG A 268 33.61 -18.48 0.97
N GLY A 269 34.59 -18.51 0.07
CA GLY A 269 36.02 -18.60 0.40
C GLY A 269 36.42 -19.98 0.98
N PRO A 270 37.72 -20.31 1.01
CA PRO A 270 38.18 -21.58 1.58
C PRO A 270 37.96 -21.56 3.10
N THR A 271 37.12 -22.46 3.61
CA THR A 271 37.13 -22.78 5.05
C THR A 271 38.40 -23.58 5.34
N GLU A 272 39.39 -22.96 5.97
CA GLU A 272 40.49 -23.66 6.62
C GLU A 272 39.93 -24.64 7.65
N GLY A 273 40.21 -25.94 7.48
CA GLY A 273 39.80 -26.93 8.47
C GLY A 273 39.67 -28.35 7.96
N TYR A 274 40.72 -28.93 7.37
CA TYR A 274 40.90 -30.38 7.49
C TYR A 274 42.38 -30.75 7.52
N ARG A 275 42.85 -31.07 8.72
CA ARG A 275 44.19 -31.51 9.09
C ARG A 275 44.30 -32.99 8.71
N SER A 276 45.00 -33.31 7.62
CA SER A 276 45.31 -34.70 7.25
C SER A 276 46.38 -35.26 8.20
N SER A 277 46.01 -36.26 8.99
CA SER A 277 46.93 -37.01 9.85
C SER A 277 47.75 -37.97 8.97
N TYR A 278 49.03 -37.66 8.75
CA TYR A 278 49.99 -38.62 8.21
C TYR A 278 50.48 -39.52 9.34
N SER A 279 50.34 -40.84 9.20
CA SER A 279 50.98 -41.81 10.09
C SER A 279 52.48 -41.93 9.73
N PRO A 280 53.41 -41.79 10.69
CA PRO A 280 54.83 -41.98 10.40
C PRO A 280 55.13 -43.47 10.18
N VAL A 281 55.89 -43.75 9.13
CA VAL A 281 56.42 -45.08 8.82
C VAL A 281 57.72 -45.25 9.61
N ASN A 282 57.77 -46.23 10.50
CA ASN A 282 58.98 -46.56 11.27
C ASN A 282 59.98 -47.34 10.39
N PHE A 283 61.26 -46.95 10.47
CA PHE A 283 62.40 -47.82 10.18
C PHE A 283 62.92 -48.41 11.50
#